data_AF-A0A284VP27-F1
#
_entry.id   AF-A0A284VP27-F1
#
_cell.length_a   1.000
_cell.length_b   1.000
_cell.length_c   1.000
_cell.angle_alpha   90.00
_cell.angle_beta   90.00
_cell.angle_gamma   90.00
#
_symmetry.space_group_name_H-M   'P 1'
#
loop_
_entity.id
_entity.type
_entity.pdbx_description
1 polymer ?
#
loop_
_entity_poly.entity_id
_entity_poly.type
_entity_poly.pdbx_seq_one_letter_code
_entity_poly.pdbx_strand_id
1 'polypeptide(L)'
;MKNIQKTRDWLHMALKEFDAALADFMDERYSESIQHAQQCAERVGKSILSFLGFAPEKTHHPSDYIVEEILQHPEVVKKVGLSEDEVKYLVDMVTFSSPLERQGTMPRYGWETKERIITPDEIYKKDIATVMMKNAFELLVKSCEFYRLRDTDRILASKIQEIEEYVEKHRID
;
A
#
# COMPACT_ATOMS: atom_id res chain seq x y z
N MET A 1 -11.50 -4.91 18.17
CA MET A 1 -10.84 -4.91 16.84
C MET A 1 -11.29 -6.15 16.09
N LYS A 2 -11.64 -6.04 14.81
CA LYS A 2 -12.20 -7.17 14.06
C LYS A 2 -11.14 -7.67 13.07
N ASN A 3 -10.97 -8.99 13.01
CA ASN A 3 -10.15 -9.69 12.03
C ASN A 3 -8.62 -9.47 12.05
N ILE A 4 -8.01 -9.39 13.24
CA ILE A 4 -6.56 -9.24 13.46
C ILE A 4 -5.73 -10.24 12.64
N GLN A 5 -6.18 -11.49 12.53
CA GLN A 5 -5.49 -12.52 11.75
C GLN A 5 -5.42 -12.17 10.26
N LYS A 6 -6.55 -11.76 9.63
CA LYS A 6 -6.54 -11.30 8.24
C LYS A 6 -5.71 -10.04 8.06
N THR A 7 -5.77 -9.07 8.97
CA THR A 7 -4.91 -7.87 8.97
C THR A 7 -3.43 -8.27 8.92
N ARG A 8 -3.00 -9.17 9.80
CA ARG A 8 -1.62 -9.67 9.82
C ARG A 8 -1.23 -10.36 8.51
N ASP A 9 -2.11 -11.19 7.97
CA ASP A 9 -1.84 -11.94 6.73
C ASP A 9 -1.72 -11.00 5.53
N TRP A 10 -2.55 -9.96 5.45
CA TRP A 10 -2.41 -8.91 4.44
C TRP A 10 -1.08 -8.17 4.57
N LEU A 11 -0.66 -7.76 5.78
CA LEU A 11 0.64 -7.12 6.00
C LEU A 11 1.81 -8.03 5.64
N HIS A 12 1.75 -9.31 6.00
CA HIS A 12 2.77 -10.27 5.62
C HIS A 12 2.91 -10.36 4.10
N MET A 13 1.79 -10.43 3.39
CA MET A 13 1.78 -10.45 1.94
C MET A 13 2.23 -9.10 1.35
N ALA A 14 1.93 -7.97 1.97
CA ALA A 14 2.38 -6.65 1.53
C ALA A 14 3.92 -6.53 1.60
N LEU A 15 4.50 -6.93 2.73
CA LEU A 15 5.96 -6.91 2.92
C LEU A 15 6.69 -7.76 1.88
N LYS A 16 6.15 -8.94 1.54
CA LYS A 16 6.70 -9.78 0.47
C LYS A 16 6.67 -9.12 -0.91
N GLU A 17 5.63 -8.36 -1.22
CA GLU A 17 5.58 -7.61 -2.49
C GLU A 17 6.56 -6.46 -2.48
N PHE A 18 6.73 -5.77 -1.34
CA PHE A 18 7.73 -4.71 -1.26
C PHE A 18 9.15 -5.24 -1.40
N ASP A 19 9.47 -6.39 -0.80
CA ASP A 19 10.76 -7.08 -0.97
C ASP A 19 11.02 -7.44 -2.44
N ALA A 20 10.02 -8.02 -3.12
CA ALA A 20 10.11 -8.28 -4.56
C ALA A 20 10.27 -6.99 -5.38
N ALA A 21 9.49 -5.94 -5.07
CA ALA A 21 9.57 -4.65 -5.75
C ALA A 21 10.95 -4.02 -5.63
N LEU A 22 11.57 -4.14 -4.46
CA LEU A 22 12.91 -3.64 -4.21
C LEU A 22 13.96 -4.44 -4.99
N ALA A 23 13.87 -5.78 -4.99
CA ALA A 23 14.77 -6.62 -5.77
C ALA A 23 14.72 -6.28 -7.27
N ASP A 24 13.51 -6.16 -7.82
CA ASP A 24 13.32 -5.78 -9.22
C ASP A 24 13.82 -4.37 -9.52
N PHE A 25 13.63 -3.42 -8.59
CA PHE A 25 14.17 -2.06 -8.72
C PHE A 25 15.70 -2.06 -8.82
N MET A 26 16.36 -2.85 -7.96
CA MET A 26 17.82 -2.99 -7.94
C MET A 26 18.36 -3.68 -9.18
N ASP A 27 17.59 -4.59 -9.77
CA ASP A 27 17.89 -5.26 -11.04
C ASP A 27 17.51 -4.43 -12.28
N GLU A 28 17.07 -3.18 -12.10
CA GLU A 28 16.61 -2.29 -13.16
C GLU A 28 15.37 -2.81 -13.94
N ARG A 29 14.64 -3.77 -13.37
CA ARG A 29 13.36 -4.29 -13.87
C ARG A 29 12.21 -3.40 -13.39
N TYR A 30 12.17 -2.18 -13.92
CA TYR A 30 11.33 -1.11 -13.39
C TYR A 30 9.83 -1.37 -13.53
N SER A 31 9.39 -2.04 -14.60
CA SER A 31 7.98 -2.35 -14.79
C SER A 31 7.46 -3.36 -13.76
N GLU A 32 8.25 -4.40 -13.50
CA GLU A 32 7.98 -5.43 -12.50
C GLU A 32 8.04 -4.85 -11.09
N SER A 33 9.03 -4.00 -10.82
CA SER A 33 9.15 -3.26 -9.56
C SER A 33 7.87 -2.47 -9.25
N ILE A 34 7.33 -1.74 -10.23
CA ILE A 34 6.09 -0.97 -10.07
C ILE A 34 4.88 -1.88 -9.91
N GLN A 35 4.82 -3.01 -10.63
CA GLN A 35 3.77 -4.00 -10.44
C GLN A 35 3.74 -4.53 -9.00
N HIS A 36 4.89 -4.90 -8.45
CA HIS A 36 5.01 -5.37 -7.09
C HIS A 36 4.73 -4.26 -6.06
N ALA A 37 5.19 -3.03 -6.32
CA ALA A 37 4.84 -1.86 -5.49
C ALA A 37 3.33 -1.59 -5.45
N GLN A 38 2.63 -1.73 -6.58
CA GLN A 38 1.17 -1.67 -6.65
C GLN A 38 0.51 -2.78 -5.82
N GLN A 39 1.00 -4.02 -5.88
CA GLN A 39 0.47 -5.13 -5.08
C GLN A 39 0.73 -4.94 -3.58
N CYS A 40 1.87 -4.36 -3.21
CA CYS A 40 2.14 -3.95 -1.84
C CYS A 40 1.07 -2.95 -1.36
N ALA A 41 0.82 -1.90 -2.14
CA ALA A 41 -0.17 -0.88 -1.83
C ALA A 41 -1.58 -1.46 -1.64
N GLU A 42 -2.02 -2.31 -2.59
CA GLU A 42 -3.30 -3.01 -2.49
C GLU A 42 -3.39 -3.81 -1.18
N ARG A 43 -2.34 -4.54 -0.81
CA ARG A 43 -2.35 -5.39 0.39
C ARG A 43 -2.31 -4.59 1.68
N VAL A 44 -1.58 -3.48 1.73
CA VAL A 44 -1.61 -2.55 2.88
C VAL A 44 -3.03 -1.99 3.07
N GLY A 45 -3.67 -1.52 2.00
CA GLY A 45 -5.03 -1.02 2.07
C GLY A 45 -6.04 -2.08 2.53
N LYS A 46 -5.94 -3.32 2.01
CA LYS A 46 -6.77 -4.44 2.46
C LYS A 46 -6.54 -4.83 3.92
N SER A 47 -5.32 -4.65 4.42
CA SER A 47 -5.00 -4.83 5.83
C SER A 47 -5.75 -3.83 6.71
N ILE A 48 -5.73 -2.54 6.34
CA ILE A 48 -6.43 -1.47 7.05
C ILE A 48 -7.94 -1.71 7.04
N LEU A 49 -8.52 -2.02 5.88
CA LEU A 49 -9.93 -2.33 5.77
C LEU A 49 -10.33 -3.51 6.66
N SER A 50 -9.53 -4.57 6.66
CA SER A 50 -9.75 -5.72 7.54
C SER A 50 -9.71 -5.32 9.02
N PHE A 51 -8.75 -4.49 9.40
CA PHE A 51 -8.56 -4.03 10.79
C PHE A 51 -9.74 -3.19 11.29
N LEU A 52 -10.26 -2.32 10.42
CA LEU A 52 -11.45 -1.50 10.68
C LEU A 52 -12.77 -2.28 10.59
N GLY A 53 -12.71 -3.56 10.20
CA GLY A 53 -13.86 -4.47 10.17
C GLY A 53 -14.65 -4.45 8.85
N PHE A 54 -14.07 -3.94 7.78
CA PHE A 54 -14.60 -4.01 6.41
C PHE A 54 -14.13 -5.28 5.69
N ALA A 55 -14.88 -5.74 4.69
CA ALA A 55 -14.54 -6.92 3.90
C ALA A 55 -13.84 -6.51 2.59
N PRO A 56 -12.51 -6.71 2.45
CA PRO A 56 -11.73 -6.20 1.31
C PRO A 56 -11.87 -7.01 0.01
N GLU A 57 -12.61 -8.12 0.01
CA GLU A 57 -12.50 -9.23 -0.95
C GLU A 57 -12.85 -8.87 -2.42
N LYS A 58 -13.29 -7.63 -2.70
CA LYS A 58 -13.72 -7.21 -4.05
C LYS A 58 -12.99 -5.99 -4.64
N THR A 59 -12.07 -5.35 -3.92
CA THR A 59 -11.43 -4.12 -4.42
C THR A 59 -9.95 -4.32 -4.77
N HIS A 60 -9.55 -3.84 -5.95
CA HIS A 60 -8.15 -3.64 -6.36
C HIS A 60 -7.68 -2.20 -6.11
N HIS A 61 -8.60 -1.33 -5.67
CA HIS A 61 -8.33 0.06 -5.32
C HIS A 61 -8.77 0.35 -3.88
N PRO A 62 -8.09 -0.23 -2.86
CA PRO A 62 -8.42 0.05 -1.47
C PRO A 62 -8.34 1.54 -1.11
N SER A 63 -7.50 2.34 -1.78
CA SER A 63 -7.41 3.78 -1.52
C SER A 63 -8.75 4.47 -1.75
N ASP A 64 -9.40 4.13 -2.86
CA ASP A 64 -10.67 4.74 -3.24
C ASP A 64 -11.76 4.31 -2.26
N TYR A 65 -11.78 3.02 -1.86
CA TYR A 65 -12.71 2.54 -0.83
C TYR A 65 -12.52 3.26 0.52
N ILE A 66 -11.28 3.47 0.96
CA ILE A 66 -11.00 4.19 2.21
C ILE A 66 -11.55 5.63 2.13
N VAL A 67 -11.41 6.29 0.99
CA VAL A 67 -11.94 7.64 0.79
C VAL A 67 -13.48 7.62 0.77
N GLU A 68 -14.05 6.83 -0.13
CA GLU A 68 -15.47 6.85 -0.47
C GLU A 68 -16.36 6.27 0.63
N GLU A 69 -15.88 5.29 1.40
CA GLU A 69 -16.72 4.58 2.39
C GLU A 69 -16.39 4.96 3.84
N ILE A 70 -15.24 5.60 4.08
CA ILE A 70 -14.76 5.92 5.43
C ILE A 70 -14.53 7.43 5.57
N LEU A 71 -13.56 7.99 4.85
CA LEU A 71 -13.10 9.37 5.11
C LEU A 71 -14.13 10.44 4.74
N GLN A 72 -14.96 10.20 3.72
CA GLN A 72 -16.05 11.11 3.35
C GLN A 72 -17.28 11.01 4.25
N HIS A 73 -17.29 10.07 5.21
CA HIS A 73 -18.43 9.72 6.04
C HIS A 73 -18.13 9.89 7.54
N PRO A 74 -18.32 11.10 8.12
CA PRO A 74 -18.02 11.38 9.53
C PRO A 74 -18.71 10.41 10.52
N GLU A 75 -19.89 9.93 10.19
CA GLU A 75 -20.62 8.91 10.95
C GLU A 75 -19.91 7.56 10.96
N VAL A 76 -19.24 7.19 9.87
CA VAL A 76 -18.43 5.97 9.77
C VAL A 76 -17.14 6.15 10.57
N VAL A 77 -16.43 7.27 10.38
CA VAL A 77 -15.23 7.63 11.16
C VAL A 77 -15.50 7.53 12.67
N LYS A 78 -16.62 8.10 13.13
CA LYS A 78 -17.05 8.03 14.53
C LYS A 78 -17.39 6.61 14.96
N LYS A 79 -18.08 5.84 14.11
CA LYS A 79 -18.49 4.44 14.39
C LYS A 79 -17.30 3.50 14.54
N VAL A 80 -16.26 3.65 13.71
CA VAL A 80 -15.02 2.88 13.83
C VAL A 80 -14.09 3.43 14.91
N GLY A 81 -14.38 4.63 15.42
CA GLY A 81 -13.67 5.25 16.54
C GLY A 81 -12.26 5.67 16.17
N LEU A 82 -12.08 6.29 15.00
CA LEU A 82 -10.81 6.88 14.57
C LEU A 82 -10.57 8.23 15.27
N SER A 83 -9.35 8.44 15.77
CA SER A 83 -8.88 9.74 16.22
C SER A 83 -8.49 10.66 15.05
N GLU A 84 -8.27 11.95 15.31
CA GLU A 84 -7.78 12.89 14.30
C GLU A 84 -6.42 12.48 13.71
N ASP A 85 -5.50 11.98 14.56
CA ASP A 85 -4.20 11.50 14.12
C ASP A 85 -4.32 10.25 13.23
N GLU A 86 -5.23 9.33 13.57
CA GLU A 86 -5.48 8.15 12.75
C GLU A 86 -6.09 8.51 11.39
N VAL A 87 -7.01 9.48 11.37
CA VAL A 87 -7.56 10.02 10.11
C VAL A 87 -6.45 10.63 9.26
N LYS A 88 -5.53 11.39 9.86
CA LYS A 88 -4.38 11.95 9.16
C LYS A 88 -3.51 10.86 8.53
N TYR A 89 -3.19 9.80 9.28
CA TYR A 89 -2.43 8.68 8.71
C TYR A 89 -3.18 7.98 7.59
N LEU A 90 -4.50 7.79 7.68
CA LEU A 90 -5.28 7.23 6.57
C LEU A 90 -5.21 8.12 5.31
N VAL A 91 -5.25 9.45 5.46
CA VAL A 91 -5.10 10.40 4.35
C VAL A 91 -3.70 10.30 3.73
N ASP A 92 -2.66 10.24 4.55
CA ASP A 92 -1.28 10.08 4.08
C ASP A 92 -1.13 8.74 3.31
N MET A 93 -1.67 7.64 3.87
CA MET A 93 -1.66 6.33 3.21
C MET A 93 -2.37 6.35 1.86
N VAL A 94 -3.55 6.98 1.76
CA VAL A 94 -4.27 7.16 0.48
C VAL A 94 -3.43 7.95 -0.52
N THR A 95 -2.73 8.99 -0.05
CA THR A 95 -1.88 9.84 -0.89
C THR A 95 -0.73 9.04 -1.50
N PHE A 96 -0.12 8.14 -0.74
CA PHE A 96 0.97 7.29 -1.22
C PHE A 96 0.49 6.07 -2.04
N SER A 97 -0.67 5.49 -1.69
CA SER A 97 -1.15 4.26 -2.33
C SER A 97 -1.88 4.53 -3.65
N SER A 98 -2.64 5.62 -3.76
CA SER A 98 -3.47 5.90 -4.95
C SER A 98 -2.67 5.97 -6.27
N PRO A 99 -1.50 6.65 -6.35
CA PRO A 99 -0.71 6.67 -7.59
C PRO A 99 -0.20 5.28 -8.02
N LEU A 100 0.07 4.39 -7.06
CA LEU A 100 0.49 3.01 -7.29
C LEU A 100 -0.69 2.18 -7.81
N GLU A 101 -1.84 2.24 -7.11
CA GLU A 101 -3.06 1.53 -7.48
C GLU A 101 -3.54 1.92 -8.89
N ARG A 102 -3.39 3.19 -9.27
CA ARG A 102 -3.76 3.70 -10.61
C ARG A 102 -2.88 3.20 -11.76
N GLN A 103 -1.74 2.55 -11.49
CA GLN A 103 -0.97 1.89 -12.54
C GLN A 103 -1.75 0.74 -13.18
N GLY A 104 -2.65 0.11 -12.41
CA GLY A 104 -3.61 -0.88 -12.89
C GLY A 104 -2.94 -2.07 -13.59
N THR A 105 -3.00 -2.06 -14.92
CA THR A 105 -2.40 -3.12 -15.75
C THR A 105 -1.26 -2.63 -16.65
N MET A 106 -0.98 -1.33 -16.65
CA MET A 106 0.06 -0.70 -17.48
C MET A 106 1.48 -1.28 -17.24
N PRO A 107 1.89 -1.63 -15.99
CA PRO A 107 3.18 -2.28 -15.76
C PRO A 107 3.36 -3.62 -16.49
N ARG A 108 2.27 -4.26 -16.90
CA ARG A 108 2.30 -5.58 -17.57
C ARG A 108 2.03 -5.51 -19.06
N TYR A 109 1.09 -4.67 -19.48
CA TYR A 109 0.61 -4.64 -20.86
C TYR A 109 1.00 -3.36 -21.61
N GLY A 110 1.59 -2.38 -20.93
CA GLY A 110 1.92 -1.08 -21.50
C GLY A 110 0.69 -0.20 -21.69
N TRP A 111 0.83 0.83 -22.52
CA TRP A 111 -0.23 1.78 -22.83
C TRP A 111 -0.62 1.69 -24.31
N GLU A 112 -1.85 1.24 -24.57
CA GLU A 112 -2.40 1.17 -25.92
C GLU A 112 -2.78 2.57 -26.42
N THR A 113 -2.23 2.93 -27.58
CA THR A 113 -2.58 4.14 -28.33
C THR A 113 -3.25 3.75 -29.64
N LYS A 114 -3.74 4.73 -30.41
CA LYS A 114 -4.32 4.47 -31.74
C LYS A 114 -3.37 3.76 -32.71
N GLU A 115 -2.06 3.97 -32.58
CA GLU A 115 -1.06 3.54 -33.57
C GLU A 115 -0.25 2.33 -33.12
N ARG A 116 -0.03 2.18 -31.80
CA ARG A 116 0.81 1.14 -31.23
C ARG A 116 0.57 0.97 -29.73
N ILE A 117 1.12 -0.10 -29.18
CA ILE A 117 1.35 -0.24 -27.74
C ILE A 117 2.68 0.43 -27.39
N ILE A 118 2.68 1.32 -26.40
CA ILE A 118 3.90 1.80 -25.74
C ILE A 118 4.23 0.77 -24.67
N THR A 119 5.38 0.10 -24.80
CA THR A 119 5.73 -1.01 -23.91
C THR A 119 6.03 -0.54 -22.48
N PRO A 120 5.88 -1.39 -21.45
CA PRO A 120 6.22 -1.01 -20.09
C PRO A 120 7.66 -0.48 -19.96
N ASP A 121 8.63 -1.06 -20.65
CA ASP A 121 10.03 -0.61 -20.65
C ASP A 121 10.23 0.79 -21.23
N GLU A 122 9.35 1.24 -22.12
CA GLU A 122 9.36 2.60 -22.66
C GLU A 122 8.75 3.60 -21.67
N ILE A 123 7.75 3.18 -20.89
CA ILE A 123 7.03 4.01 -19.92
C ILE A 123 7.86 4.16 -18.63
N TYR A 124 8.31 3.04 -18.08
CA TYR A 124 8.86 2.96 -16.74
C TYR A 124 10.37 3.05 -16.76
N LYS A 125 10.86 4.27 -16.51
CA LYS A 125 12.27 4.57 -16.33
C LYS A 125 12.61 4.73 -14.85
N LYS A 126 13.90 4.79 -14.55
CA LYS A 126 14.44 4.84 -13.19
C LYS A 126 13.81 5.95 -12.35
N ASP A 127 13.58 7.13 -12.92
CA ASP A 127 12.98 8.29 -12.25
C ASP A 127 11.54 7.99 -11.78
N ILE A 128 10.69 7.46 -12.68
CA ILE A 128 9.32 7.08 -12.34
C ILE A 128 9.32 5.95 -11.31
N ALA A 129 10.15 4.93 -11.51
CA ALA A 129 10.26 3.81 -10.57
C ALA A 129 10.74 4.28 -9.19
N THR A 130 11.68 5.24 -9.13
CA THR A 130 12.17 5.80 -7.87
C THR A 130 11.04 6.49 -7.10
N VAL A 131 10.21 7.31 -7.78
CA VAL A 131 9.06 7.98 -7.15
C VAL A 131 8.04 6.96 -6.65
N MET A 132 7.72 5.95 -7.45
CA MET A 132 6.77 4.89 -7.05
C MET A 132 7.28 4.05 -5.88
N MET A 133 8.57 3.71 -5.87
CA MET A 133 9.19 3.00 -4.75
C MET A 133 9.20 3.83 -3.46
N LYS A 134 9.47 5.14 -3.55
CA LYS A 134 9.34 6.06 -2.40
C LYS A 134 7.92 6.09 -1.86
N ASN A 135 6.90 6.12 -2.73
CA ASN A 135 5.51 6.03 -2.29
C ASN A 135 5.22 4.70 -1.57
N ALA A 136 5.66 3.57 -2.10
CA ALA A 136 5.43 2.26 -1.48
C ALA A 136 6.14 2.15 -0.10
N PHE A 137 7.34 2.72 0.00
CA PHE A 137 8.08 2.83 1.24
C PHE A 137 7.34 3.68 2.29
N GLU A 138 6.95 4.90 1.93
CA GLU A 138 6.21 5.80 2.82
C GLU A 138 4.87 5.20 3.25
N LEU A 139 4.18 4.49 2.34
CA LEU A 139 2.96 3.78 2.68
C LEU A 139 3.16 2.72 3.78
N LEU A 140 4.25 1.95 3.73
CA LEU A 140 4.57 0.98 4.78
C LEU A 140 4.85 1.68 6.12
N VAL A 141 5.63 2.76 6.10
CA VAL A 141 5.90 3.60 7.29
C VAL A 141 4.60 4.09 7.90
N LYS A 142 3.75 4.76 7.12
CA LYS A 142 2.46 5.31 7.59
C LYS A 142 1.52 4.23 8.10
N SER A 143 1.54 3.04 7.50
CA SER A 143 0.76 1.92 8.00
C SER A 143 1.21 1.47 9.41
N CYS A 144 2.52 1.43 9.65
CA CYS A 144 3.06 1.08 10.97
C CYS A 144 2.71 2.14 12.02
N GLU A 145 2.86 3.42 11.67
CA GLU A 145 2.47 4.55 12.53
C GLU A 145 0.98 4.50 12.88
N PHE A 146 0.11 4.25 11.89
CA PHE A 146 -1.32 4.05 12.10
C PHE A 146 -1.61 2.94 13.12
N TYR A 147 -1.01 1.76 12.94
CA TYR A 147 -1.28 0.65 13.85
C TYR A 147 -0.71 0.88 15.26
N ARG A 148 0.39 1.60 15.42
CA ARG A 148 0.97 1.93 16.73
C ARG A 148 0.11 2.86 17.57
N LEU A 149 -0.74 3.69 16.94
CA LEU A 149 -1.71 4.50 17.67
C LEU A 149 -2.81 3.67 18.36
N ARG A 150 -2.93 2.39 17.98
CA ARG A 150 -3.87 1.44 18.58
C ARG A 150 -3.13 0.51 19.53
N ASP A 151 -3.78 0.15 20.63
CA ASP A 151 -3.36 -1.00 21.45
C ASP A 151 -3.54 -2.27 20.62
N THR A 152 -2.49 -2.64 19.89
CA THR A 152 -2.51 -3.74 18.94
C THR A 152 -2.16 -5.05 19.62
N ASP A 153 -2.88 -6.10 19.23
CA ASP A 153 -2.59 -7.47 19.69
C ASP A 153 -1.11 -7.81 19.44
N ARG A 154 -0.51 -8.58 20.35
CA ARG A 154 0.91 -9.00 20.29
C ARG A 154 1.30 -9.58 18.92
N ILE A 155 0.39 -10.30 18.27
CA ILE A 155 0.63 -10.87 16.94
C ILE A 155 0.82 -9.77 15.90
N LEU A 156 -0.03 -8.75 15.91
CA LEU A 156 0.06 -7.62 14.98
C LEU A 156 1.29 -6.75 15.31
N ALA A 157 1.57 -6.52 16.59
CA ALA A 157 2.75 -5.79 17.05
C ALA A 157 4.07 -6.41 16.52
N SER A 158 4.20 -7.74 16.57
CA SER A 158 5.39 -8.42 16.04
C SER A 158 5.58 -8.21 14.53
N LYS A 159 4.49 -8.17 13.76
CA LYS A 159 4.55 -7.93 12.31
C LYS A 159 4.90 -6.48 11.99
N ILE A 160 4.38 -5.53 12.77
CA ILE A 160 4.73 -4.11 12.64
C ILE A 160 6.22 -3.91 12.87
N GLN A 161 6.76 -4.48 13.96
CA GLN A 161 8.19 -4.41 14.25
C GLN A 161 9.05 -4.98 13.12
N GLU A 162 8.68 -6.14 12.55
CA GLU A 162 9.38 -6.73 11.40
C GLU A 162 9.40 -5.80 10.18
N ILE A 163 8.27 -5.14 9.88
CA ILE A 163 8.19 -4.17 8.77
C ILE A 163 9.09 -2.97 9.04
N GLU A 164 9.11 -2.45 10.25
CA GLU A 164 9.92 -1.28 10.62
C GLU A 164 11.41 -1.58 10.55
N GLU A 165 11.84 -2.74 11.06
CA GLU A 165 13.23 -3.19 10.94
C GLU A 165 13.63 -3.37 9.47
N TYR A 166 12.71 -3.89 8.64
CA TYR A 166 12.94 -4.03 7.21
C TYR A 166 13.08 -2.67 6.50
N VAL A 167 12.16 -1.75 6.78
CA VAL A 167 12.11 -0.39 6.20
C VAL A 167 13.35 0.40 6.60
N GLU A 168 13.77 0.35 7.87
CA GLU A 168 14.99 1.03 8.34
C GLU A 168 16.25 0.49 7.63
N LYS A 169 16.33 -0.84 7.45
CA LYS A 169 17.47 -1.48 6.77
C LYS A 169 17.57 -1.13 5.28
N HIS A 170 16.44 -0.93 4.60
CA HIS A 170 16.37 -0.77 3.15
C HIS A 170 15.85 0.62 2.73
N ARG A 171 16.18 1.64 3.52
CA ARG A 171 15.79 3.01 3.27
C ARG A 171 16.24 3.47 1.87
N ILE A 172 15.31 4.07 1.12
CA ILE A 172 15.55 4.56 -0.23
C ILE A 172 15.79 6.07 -0.15
N ASP A 173 17.05 6.50 -0.32
CA ASP A 173 17.46 7.91 -0.32
C ASP A 173 16.97 8.69 -1.56
#